data_AF-X1G9R9-F1
#
_entry.id   AF-X1G9R9-F1
#
_cell.length_a   1.000
_cell.length_b   1.000
_cell.length_c   1.000
_cell.angle_alpha   90.00
_cell.angle_beta   90.00
_cell.angle_gamma   90.00
#
_symmetry.space_group_name_H-M   'P 1'
#
loop_
_entity.id
_entity.type
_entity.pdbx_description
1 polymer ?
#
loop_
_entity_poly.entity_id
_entity_poly.type
_entity_poly.pdbx_seq_one_letter_code
_entity_poly.pdbx_strand_id
1 'polypeptide(L)'
;MPATQWIGQNAQSSLDRLIPRLKTRYQAYIKANPEDWGIYQARLEKHFRRLFSILQHLYRDQHEFLYYLEELLASITQFWIDRPVELKALDKEHEANPDWFQSHKMLGGVCYVDLFAGDLAGIREKIPYFEELGLTYLHLMPLFKVPEGENDGGYAISSYREVDPSLGMMNELTALASELRAQGISLVLDFVFNHTSDEHEWAQKAIAGNPVYQDYYRIFPDRNTPDVYEQHLREIFPDEHPGAFTFNDKIGAWIWTTFHSYQWDLNYNNPAVFISMAKEMLFLANAGIVVLRLDAVAFTWKQFGTTCESLPEAHLLIQAYNAVTQIAAPAMVFKSEAIVHPDEVAKYIDPGECQLSYNPLLMALIWNTLATRNTNLLVQALQERFKINPYCSWVNYVRGHDDIGWTFSDED
;
A
#
# COMPACT_ATOMS: atom_id res chain seq x y z
N MET A 1 13.77 -32.70 -6.55
CA MET A 1 12.36 -32.37 -6.85
C MET A 1 12.33 -31.06 -7.63
N PRO A 2 11.42 -30.88 -8.60
CA PRO A 2 11.19 -29.58 -9.23
C PRO A 2 10.85 -28.52 -8.17
N ALA A 3 11.37 -27.30 -8.32
CA ALA A 3 11.21 -26.21 -7.33
C ALA A 3 9.73 -25.96 -6.97
N THR A 4 8.82 -26.00 -7.94
CA THR A 4 7.37 -25.82 -7.74
C THR A 4 6.73 -26.93 -6.90
N GLN A 5 7.20 -28.17 -7.03
CA GLN A 5 6.71 -29.31 -6.25
C GLN A 5 7.22 -29.22 -4.80
N TRP A 6 8.46 -28.76 -4.60
CA TRP A 6 9.03 -28.50 -3.29
C TRP A 6 8.29 -27.38 -2.54
N ILE A 7 8.03 -26.24 -3.20
CA ILE A 7 7.30 -25.12 -2.59
C ILE A 7 5.88 -25.56 -2.17
N GLY A 8 5.17 -26.31 -3.04
CA GLY A 8 3.83 -26.81 -2.72
C GLY A 8 3.80 -27.74 -1.50
N GLN A 9 4.75 -28.66 -1.39
CA GLN A 9 4.85 -29.59 -0.26
C GLN A 9 5.22 -28.88 1.05
N ASN A 10 6.15 -27.92 1.00
CA ASN A 10 6.55 -27.17 2.20
C ASN A 10 5.49 -26.18 2.66
N ALA A 11 4.74 -25.58 1.73
CA ALA A 11 3.59 -24.75 2.07
C ALA A 11 2.55 -25.58 2.85
N GLN A 12 2.12 -26.72 2.31
CA GLN A 12 1.15 -27.57 3.00
C GLN A 12 1.69 -28.04 4.37
N SER A 13 2.93 -28.54 4.42
CA SER A 13 3.52 -29.02 5.67
C SER A 13 3.68 -27.91 6.72
N SER A 14 3.96 -26.67 6.29
CA SER A 14 4.02 -25.51 7.19
C SER A 14 2.63 -25.16 7.72
N LEU A 15 1.62 -25.13 6.85
CA LEU A 15 0.24 -24.86 7.25
C LEU A 15 -0.29 -25.89 8.25
N ASP A 16 -0.04 -27.18 8.00
CA ASP A 16 -0.44 -28.29 8.89
C ASP A 16 0.16 -28.16 10.30
N ARG A 17 1.34 -27.54 10.42
CA ARG A 17 1.99 -27.27 11.72
C ARG A 17 1.51 -25.97 12.37
N LEU A 18 1.16 -24.97 11.58
CA LEU A 18 0.75 -23.64 12.05
C LEU A 18 -0.72 -23.59 12.47
N ILE A 19 -1.63 -24.29 11.77
CA ILE A 19 -3.06 -24.32 12.12
C ILE A 19 -3.31 -24.78 13.57
N PRO A 20 -2.71 -25.87 14.08
CA PRO A 20 -2.90 -26.28 15.48
C PRO A 20 -2.43 -25.22 16.49
N ARG A 21 -1.37 -24.47 16.17
CA ARG A 21 -0.84 -23.39 17.01
C ARG A 21 -1.82 -22.22 17.06
N LEU A 22 -2.36 -21.80 15.91
CA LEU A 22 -3.42 -20.78 15.84
C LEU A 22 -4.67 -21.24 16.60
N LYS A 23 -5.11 -22.49 16.42
CA LYS A 23 -6.26 -23.06 17.12
C LYS A 23 -6.08 -23.06 18.64
N THR A 24 -4.87 -23.38 19.11
CA THR A 24 -4.54 -23.33 20.53
C THR A 24 -4.56 -21.90 21.05
N ARG A 25 -3.92 -20.97 20.34
CA ARG A 25 -3.84 -19.55 20.70
C ARG A 25 -5.23 -18.90 20.79
N TYR A 26 -6.13 -19.22 19.87
CA TYR A 26 -7.45 -18.60 19.77
C TYR A 26 -8.61 -19.54 20.18
N GLN A 27 -8.33 -20.57 20.99
CA GLN A 27 -9.31 -21.60 21.35
C GLN A 27 -10.63 -21.05 21.94
N ALA A 28 -10.55 -19.97 22.73
CA ALA A 28 -11.71 -19.36 23.36
C ALA A 28 -12.64 -18.72 22.32
N TYR A 29 -12.06 -17.99 21.36
CA TYR A 29 -12.80 -17.40 20.25
C TYR A 29 -13.43 -18.47 19.36
N ILE A 30 -12.66 -19.51 18.99
CA ILE A 30 -13.12 -20.60 18.13
C ILE A 30 -14.31 -21.34 18.75
N LYS A 31 -14.26 -21.58 20.06
CA LYS A 31 -15.36 -22.20 20.79
C LYS A 31 -16.62 -21.34 20.80
N ALA A 32 -16.47 -20.02 20.86
CA ALA A 32 -17.59 -19.08 20.85
C ALA A 32 -18.15 -18.81 19.44
N ASN A 33 -17.30 -18.82 18.41
CA ASN A 33 -17.61 -18.39 17.04
C ASN A 33 -17.14 -19.43 15.99
N PRO A 34 -17.65 -20.68 16.01
CA PRO A 34 -17.14 -21.75 15.16
C PRO A 34 -17.37 -21.52 13.66
N GLU A 35 -18.48 -20.89 13.27
CA GLU A 35 -18.79 -20.59 11.87
C GLU A 35 -17.86 -19.50 11.31
N ASP A 36 -17.67 -18.41 12.06
CA ASP A 36 -16.76 -17.32 11.70
C ASP A 36 -15.31 -17.80 11.57
N TRP A 37 -14.85 -18.66 12.50
CA TRP A 37 -13.56 -19.32 12.37
C TRP A 37 -13.47 -20.20 11.12
N GLY A 38 -14.55 -20.92 10.78
CA GLY A 38 -14.61 -21.76 9.57
C GLY A 38 -14.39 -20.95 8.29
N ILE A 39 -14.98 -19.76 8.20
CA ILE A 39 -14.78 -18.83 7.07
C ILE A 39 -13.31 -18.40 6.99
N TYR A 40 -12.75 -17.93 8.11
CA TYR A 40 -11.34 -17.54 8.18
C TYR A 40 -10.39 -18.66 7.80
N GLN A 41 -10.59 -19.86 8.36
CA GLN A 41 -9.74 -21.00 8.10
C GLN A 41 -9.79 -21.40 6.61
N ALA A 42 -10.97 -21.36 5.98
CA ALA A 42 -11.10 -21.64 4.55
C ALA A 42 -10.35 -20.61 3.68
N ARG A 43 -10.41 -19.32 4.01
CA ARG A 43 -9.63 -18.28 3.32
C ARG A 43 -8.13 -18.48 3.52
N LEU A 44 -7.71 -18.75 4.76
CA LEU A 44 -6.31 -19.07 5.05
C LEU A 44 -5.83 -20.26 4.22
N GLU A 45 -6.55 -21.38 4.22
CA GLU A 45 -6.18 -22.57 3.43
C GLU A 45 -6.10 -22.28 1.92
N LYS A 46 -7.05 -21.50 1.38
CA LYS A 46 -7.09 -21.10 -0.03
C LYS A 46 -5.90 -20.24 -0.44
N HIS A 47 -5.54 -19.24 0.38
CA HIS A 47 -4.57 -18.21 0.00
C HIS A 47 -3.16 -18.46 0.57
N PHE A 48 -3.00 -19.34 1.56
CA PHE A 48 -1.72 -19.57 2.24
C PHE A 48 -0.63 -20.05 1.30
N ARG A 49 -0.92 -20.95 0.36
CA ARG A 49 0.12 -21.46 -0.56
C ARG A 49 0.75 -20.32 -1.37
N ARG A 50 -0.07 -19.38 -1.85
CA ARG A 50 0.39 -18.21 -2.59
C ARG A 50 1.24 -17.31 -1.70
N LEU A 51 0.71 -16.93 -0.53
CA LEU A 51 1.42 -16.09 0.44
C LEU A 51 2.77 -16.71 0.84
N PHE A 52 2.78 -17.99 1.22
CA PHE A 52 3.98 -18.72 1.59
C PHE A 52 5.02 -18.74 0.48
N SER A 53 4.61 -19.00 -0.76
CA SER A 53 5.53 -19.06 -1.91
C SER A 53 6.23 -17.72 -2.14
N ILE A 54 5.48 -16.63 -2.01
CA ILE A 54 5.99 -15.27 -2.17
C ILE A 54 6.95 -14.93 -1.02
N LEU A 55 6.54 -15.13 0.23
CA LEU A 55 7.38 -14.83 1.38
C LEU A 55 8.65 -15.70 1.42
N GLN A 56 8.55 -16.96 1.00
CA GLN A 56 9.72 -17.81 0.84
C GLN A 56 10.66 -17.27 -0.25
N HIS A 57 10.15 -16.68 -1.32
CA HIS A 57 11.00 -16.06 -2.33
C HIS A 57 11.75 -14.84 -1.75
N LEU A 58 11.02 -13.96 -1.07
CA LEU A 58 11.57 -12.71 -0.52
C LEU A 58 12.53 -12.95 0.65
N TYR A 59 12.26 -13.97 1.49
CA TYR A 59 12.86 -14.09 2.82
C TYR A 59 13.47 -15.46 3.13
N ARG A 60 13.66 -16.36 2.15
CA ARG A 60 14.25 -17.69 2.41
C ARG A 60 15.60 -17.66 3.12
N ASP A 61 16.38 -16.60 2.90
CA ASP A 61 17.74 -16.48 3.43
C ASP A 61 17.72 -15.87 4.86
N GLN A 62 16.54 -15.50 5.38
CA GLN A 62 16.36 -15.07 6.76
C GLN A 62 16.31 -16.29 7.69
N HIS A 63 17.26 -16.37 8.63
CA HIS A 63 17.37 -17.50 9.57
C HIS A 63 16.09 -17.74 10.41
N GLU A 64 15.31 -16.68 10.64
CA GLU A 64 14.09 -16.70 11.46
C GLU A 64 12.80 -16.70 10.62
N PHE A 65 12.87 -17.03 9.32
CA PHE A 65 11.72 -16.98 8.40
C PHE A 65 10.44 -17.62 8.96
N LEU A 66 10.53 -18.82 9.54
CA LEU A 66 9.37 -19.53 10.08
C LEU A 66 8.76 -18.84 11.31
N TYR A 67 9.58 -18.15 12.11
CA TYR A 67 9.10 -17.35 13.24
C TYR A 67 8.29 -16.15 12.74
N TYR A 68 8.82 -15.41 11.77
CA TYR A 68 8.12 -14.30 11.15
C TYR A 68 6.83 -14.74 10.45
N LEU A 69 6.83 -15.90 9.79
CA LEU A 69 5.63 -16.48 9.21
C LEU A 69 4.56 -16.79 10.27
N GLU A 70 4.93 -17.40 11.40
CA GLU A 70 4.01 -17.65 12.51
C GLU A 70 3.47 -16.35 13.12
N GLU A 71 4.33 -15.33 13.30
CA GLU A 71 3.92 -14.00 13.78
C GLU A 71 2.93 -13.32 12.81
N LEU A 72 3.22 -13.36 11.51
CA LEU A 72 2.35 -12.82 10.48
C LEU A 72 0.98 -13.50 10.56
N LEU A 73 0.92 -14.84 10.55
CA LEU A 73 -0.34 -15.55 10.63
C LEU A 73 -1.10 -15.22 11.92
N ALA A 74 -0.42 -15.16 13.06
CA ALA A 74 -1.05 -14.78 14.32
C ALA A 74 -1.66 -13.37 14.26
N SER A 75 -0.98 -12.44 13.59
CA SER A 75 -1.45 -11.06 13.39
C SER A 75 -2.66 -11.02 12.47
N ILE A 76 -2.61 -11.69 11.31
CA ILE A 76 -3.72 -11.81 10.35
C ILE A 76 -4.95 -12.42 11.05
N THR A 77 -4.76 -13.48 11.84
CA THR A 77 -5.85 -14.09 12.62
C THR A 77 -6.45 -13.11 13.62
N GLN A 78 -5.62 -12.38 14.37
CA GLN A 78 -6.09 -11.41 15.36
C GLN A 78 -6.92 -10.30 14.69
N PHE A 79 -6.44 -9.74 13.58
CA PHE A 79 -7.17 -8.71 12.84
C PHE A 79 -8.50 -9.22 12.28
N TRP A 80 -8.59 -10.49 11.84
CA TRP A 80 -9.88 -11.08 11.47
C TRP A 80 -10.83 -11.21 12.67
N ILE A 81 -10.31 -11.66 13.82
CA ILE A 81 -11.10 -11.79 15.06
C ILE A 81 -11.67 -10.43 15.48
N ASP A 82 -10.84 -9.38 15.38
CA ASP A 82 -11.20 -8.01 15.77
C ASP A 82 -11.99 -7.27 14.68
N ARG A 83 -12.14 -7.85 13.48
CA ARG A 83 -12.82 -7.20 12.36
C ARG A 83 -14.30 -6.99 12.67
N PRO A 84 -14.82 -5.74 12.57
CA PRO A 84 -16.23 -5.45 12.80
C PRO A 84 -17.18 -6.28 11.95
N VAL A 85 -18.34 -6.65 12.51
CA VAL A 85 -19.30 -7.57 11.89
C VAL A 85 -19.82 -7.03 10.55
N GLU A 86 -20.07 -5.73 10.48
CA GLU A 86 -20.48 -5.03 9.26
C GLU A 86 -19.41 -5.08 8.16
N LEU A 87 -18.13 -5.08 8.53
CA LEU A 87 -17.02 -5.19 7.56
C LEU A 87 -16.81 -6.65 7.13
N LYS A 88 -17.08 -7.63 8.00
CA LYS A 88 -17.15 -9.05 7.59
C LYS A 88 -18.30 -9.32 6.61
N ALA A 89 -19.42 -8.62 6.77
CA ALA A 89 -20.53 -8.67 5.82
C ALA A 89 -20.12 -8.06 4.46
N LEU A 90 -19.43 -6.91 4.49
CA LEU A 90 -18.87 -6.29 3.29
C LEU A 90 -17.85 -7.19 2.58
N ASP A 91 -16.99 -7.89 3.33
CA ASP A 91 -16.06 -8.86 2.74
C ASP A 91 -16.79 -9.94 1.95
N LYS A 92 -17.88 -10.49 2.52
CA LYS A 92 -18.69 -11.51 1.87
C LYS A 92 -19.37 -10.97 0.60
N GLU A 93 -19.83 -9.72 0.64
CA GLU A 93 -20.42 -9.04 -0.51
C GLU A 93 -19.40 -8.87 -1.64
N HIS A 94 -18.22 -8.35 -1.32
CA HIS A 94 -17.15 -8.13 -2.31
C HIS A 94 -16.55 -9.44 -2.83
N GLU A 95 -16.49 -10.50 -2.03
CA GLU A 95 -16.11 -11.84 -2.52
C GLU A 95 -17.12 -12.40 -3.53
N ALA A 96 -18.41 -12.08 -3.37
CA ALA A 96 -19.47 -12.47 -4.30
C ALA A 96 -19.51 -11.57 -5.56
N ASN A 97 -18.93 -10.37 -5.48
CA ASN A 97 -18.87 -9.38 -6.56
C ASN A 97 -17.45 -8.79 -6.68
N PRO A 98 -16.46 -9.60 -7.10
CA PRO A 98 -15.03 -9.24 -7.02
C PRO A 98 -14.63 -8.08 -7.96
N ASP A 99 -15.47 -7.76 -8.94
CA ASP A 99 -15.30 -6.73 -9.96
C ASP A 99 -16.21 -5.51 -9.73
N TRP A 100 -16.74 -5.31 -8.51
CA TRP A 100 -17.66 -4.21 -8.16
C TRP A 100 -17.15 -2.82 -8.61
N PHE A 101 -15.83 -2.59 -8.55
CA PHE A 101 -15.18 -1.34 -8.93
C PHE A 101 -15.12 -1.09 -10.45
N GLN A 102 -15.44 -2.09 -11.28
CA GLN A 102 -15.52 -1.94 -12.74
C GLN A 102 -16.89 -1.45 -13.22
N SER A 103 -17.88 -1.32 -12.31
CA SER A 103 -19.20 -0.83 -12.65
C SER A 103 -19.14 0.57 -13.26
N HIS A 104 -19.88 0.80 -14.36
CA HIS A 104 -20.03 2.14 -14.97
C HIS A 104 -20.68 3.18 -14.04
N LYS A 105 -21.23 2.74 -12.91
CA LYS A 105 -21.77 3.61 -11.85
C LYS A 105 -20.67 4.15 -10.92
N MET A 106 -19.43 3.66 -11.05
CA MET A 106 -18.34 4.13 -10.22
C MET A 106 -17.90 5.53 -10.64
N LEU A 107 -17.99 6.48 -9.71
CA LEU A 107 -17.49 7.83 -9.86
C LEU A 107 -16.68 8.22 -8.63
N GLY A 108 -15.41 8.53 -8.86
CA GLY A 108 -14.46 8.91 -7.81
C GLY A 108 -14.28 10.41 -7.68
N GLY A 109 -14.22 10.89 -6.43
CA GLY A 109 -13.70 12.20 -6.07
C GLY A 109 -12.44 12.08 -5.23
N VAL A 110 -11.62 13.13 -5.22
CA VAL A 110 -10.43 13.25 -4.36
C VAL A 110 -10.38 14.65 -3.76
N CYS A 111 -10.02 14.76 -2.48
CA CYS A 111 -9.84 16.06 -1.83
C CYS A 111 -8.92 15.99 -0.61
N TYR A 112 -8.27 17.11 -0.30
CA TYR A 112 -7.67 17.38 1.01
C TYR A 112 -8.77 17.77 2.00
N VAL A 113 -8.74 17.16 3.19
CA VAL A 113 -9.78 17.35 4.22
C VAL A 113 -9.86 18.81 4.67
N ASP A 114 -8.71 19.38 5.02
CA ASP A 114 -8.54 20.77 5.45
C ASP A 114 -8.95 21.77 4.37
N LEU A 115 -8.44 21.61 3.15
CA LEU A 115 -8.69 22.57 2.08
C LEU A 115 -10.14 22.55 1.59
N PHE A 116 -10.76 21.38 1.58
CA PHE A 116 -12.13 21.23 1.07
C PHE A 116 -13.19 21.52 2.13
N ALA A 117 -12.96 21.10 3.38
CA ALA A 117 -13.97 21.14 4.43
C ALA A 117 -13.43 21.43 5.85
N GLY A 118 -12.16 21.78 6.01
CA GLY A 118 -11.55 22.12 7.29
C GLY A 118 -11.12 20.92 8.13
N ASP A 119 -12.04 20.00 8.40
CA ASP A 119 -11.79 18.81 9.24
C ASP A 119 -12.73 17.64 8.85
N LEU A 120 -12.60 16.50 9.54
CA LEU A 120 -13.42 15.33 9.28
C LEU A 120 -14.92 15.57 9.56
N ALA A 121 -15.28 16.46 10.48
CA ALA A 121 -16.66 16.83 10.72
C ALA A 121 -17.22 17.65 9.54
N GLY A 122 -16.42 18.53 8.97
CA GLY A 122 -16.73 19.23 7.73
C GLY A 122 -16.92 18.26 6.56
N ILE A 123 -16.06 17.25 6.40
CA ILE A 123 -16.26 16.22 5.35
C ILE A 123 -17.58 15.47 5.55
N ARG A 124 -17.93 15.12 6.79
CA ARG A 124 -19.23 14.54 7.13
C ARG A 124 -20.39 15.44 6.71
N GLU A 125 -20.30 16.75 6.92
CA GLU A 125 -21.32 17.71 6.47
C GLU A 125 -21.43 17.80 4.93
N LYS A 126 -20.40 17.40 4.20
CA LYS A 126 -20.38 17.37 2.72
C LYS A 126 -20.92 16.07 2.11
N ILE A 127 -21.28 15.06 2.89
CA ILE A 127 -21.87 13.82 2.37
C ILE A 127 -23.06 14.08 1.42
N PRO A 128 -24.04 14.94 1.75
CA PRO A 128 -25.14 15.24 0.82
C PRO A 128 -24.68 15.83 -0.52
N TYR A 129 -23.59 16.61 -0.52
CA TYR A 129 -23.00 17.15 -1.75
C TYR A 129 -22.34 16.04 -2.59
N PHE A 130 -21.62 15.12 -1.95
CA PHE A 130 -21.02 13.97 -2.64
C PHE A 130 -22.08 13.06 -3.26
N GLU A 131 -23.21 12.86 -2.58
CA GLU A 131 -24.37 12.13 -3.11
C GLU A 131 -25.01 12.87 -4.29
N GLU A 132 -25.22 14.19 -4.18
CA GLU A 132 -25.77 15.02 -5.27
C GLU A 132 -24.88 14.94 -6.52
N LEU A 133 -23.56 14.96 -6.34
CA LEU A 133 -22.58 14.80 -7.41
C LEU A 133 -22.57 13.36 -7.99
N GLY A 134 -23.08 12.39 -7.24
CA GLY A 134 -23.12 10.98 -7.62
C GLY A 134 -21.80 10.24 -7.34
N LEU A 135 -20.99 10.72 -6.39
CA LEU A 135 -19.78 10.00 -6.00
C LEU A 135 -20.14 8.65 -5.36
N THR A 136 -19.36 7.63 -5.67
CA THR A 136 -19.40 6.30 -5.03
C THR A 136 -18.03 5.88 -4.49
N TYR A 137 -17.04 6.75 -4.64
CA TYR A 137 -15.66 6.58 -4.23
C TYR A 137 -15.14 7.95 -3.81
N LEU A 138 -14.56 8.04 -2.61
CA LEU A 138 -13.97 9.28 -2.10
C LEU A 138 -12.56 9.00 -1.56
N HIS A 139 -11.57 9.56 -2.23
CA HIS A 139 -10.19 9.55 -1.78
C HIS A 139 -9.90 10.81 -0.96
N LEU A 140 -9.62 10.61 0.33
CA LEU A 140 -9.08 11.68 1.18
C LEU A 140 -7.55 11.59 1.14
N MET A 141 -6.92 12.72 0.83
CA MET A 141 -5.45 12.87 0.88
C MET A 141 -4.92 12.57 2.29
N PRO A 142 -3.59 12.35 2.47
CA PRO A 142 -3.04 11.94 3.76
C PRO A 142 -3.53 12.80 4.93
N LEU A 143 -4.08 12.12 5.93
CA LEU A 143 -4.77 12.73 7.08
C LEU A 143 -4.24 12.23 8.43
N PHE A 144 -3.19 11.43 8.39
CA PHE A 144 -2.52 10.91 9.58
C PHE A 144 -1.52 11.92 10.11
N LYS A 145 -1.12 11.74 11.36
CA LYS A 145 -0.13 12.58 12.03
C LYS A 145 1.18 12.61 11.26
N VAL A 146 1.70 13.80 11.05
CA VAL A 146 2.93 14.12 10.31
C VAL A 146 3.77 15.14 11.08
N PRO A 147 5.03 15.43 10.67
CA PRO A 147 5.83 16.50 11.27
C PRO A 147 5.14 17.87 11.16
N GLU A 148 5.40 18.72 12.16
CA GLU A 148 5.00 20.13 12.09
C GLU A 148 5.83 20.86 11.03
N GLY A 149 5.17 21.55 10.09
CA GLY A 149 5.85 22.30 9.02
C GLY A 149 5.89 21.54 7.69
N GLU A 150 7.09 21.34 7.13
CA GLU A 150 7.26 20.60 5.87
C GLU A 150 7.08 19.09 6.11
N ASN A 151 6.13 18.51 5.40
CA ASN A 151 5.74 17.11 5.55
C ASN A 151 5.27 16.49 4.23
N ASP A 152 5.68 17.09 3.11
CA ASP A 152 5.30 16.67 1.76
C ASP A 152 3.78 16.53 1.59
N GLY A 153 3.02 17.55 2.00
CA GLY A 153 1.56 17.54 1.91
C GLY A 153 0.88 16.38 2.67
N GLY A 154 1.52 15.91 3.75
CA GLY A 154 1.06 14.79 4.58
C GLY A 154 1.64 13.43 4.21
N TYR A 155 2.53 13.31 3.22
CA TYR A 155 3.17 12.03 2.85
C TYR A 155 4.30 11.62 3.81
N ALA A 156 4.83 12.52 4.63
CA ALA A 156 5.76 12.17 5.70
C ALA A 156 5.04 11.66 6.97
N ILE A 157 4.62 10.39 7.00
CA ILE A 157 3.81 9.84 8.10
C ILE A 157 4.60 9.67 9.40
N SER A 158 4.13 10.26 10.50
CA SER A 158 4.66 10.06 11.87
C SER A 158 3.87 9.04 12.69
N SER A 159 2.61 8.79 12.35
CA SER A 159 1.82 7.71 12.97
C SER A 159 0.68 7.27 12.06
N TYR A 160 0.67 6.00 11.65
CA TYR A 160 -0.43 5.38 10.91
C TYR A 160 -1.69 5.14 11.76
N ARG A 161 -1.64 5.40 13.07
CA ARG A 161 -2.69 5.10 14.05
C ARG A 161 -3.40 6.34 14.59
N GLU A 162 -2.83 7.51 14.36
CA GLU A 162 -3.32 8.80 14.83
C GLU A 162 -3.65 9.67 13.62
N VAL A 163 -4.91 10.10 13.51
CA VAL A 163 -5.30 11.19 12.60
C VAL A 163 -4.59 12.47 13.06
N ASP A 164 -4.22 13.33 12.12
CA ASP A 164 -3.68 14.66 12.45
C ASP A 164 -4.67 15.40 13.38
N PRO A 165 -4.23 15.86 14.57
CA PRO A 165 -5.11 16.48 15.55
C PRO A 165 -5.88 17.70 15.03
N SER A 166 -5.39 18.36 13.98
CA SER A 166 -6.09 19.48 13.32
C SER A 166 -7.28 19.02 12.46
N LEU A 167 -7.28 17.76 12.00
CA LEU A 167 -8.32 17.19 11.14
C LEU A 167 -9.34 16.37 11.94
N GLY A 168 -8.98 15.87 13.12
CA GLY A 168 -9.87 15.14 14.02
C GLY A 168 -9.22 13.91 14.64
N MET A 169 -10.04 12.91 14.94
CA MET A 169 -9.62 11.68 15.64
C MET A 169 -9.90 10.41 14.83
N MET A 170 -9.20 9.33 15.16
CA MET A 170 -9.35 8.03 14.49
C MET A 170 -10.78 7.45 14.57
N ASN A 171 -11.48 7.66 15.69
CA ASN A 171 -12.87 7.25 15.84
C ASN A 171 -13.82 8.06 14.94
N GLU A 172 -13.53 9.34 14.69
CA GLU A 172 -14.28 10.17 13.76
C GLU A 172 -14.09 9.69 12.32
N LEU A 173 -12.86 9.30 11.95
CA LEU A 173 -12.56 8.69 10.65
C LEU A 173 -13.31 7.36 10.46
N THR A 174 -13.32 6.49 11.48
CA THR A 174 -14.05 5.21 11.42
C THR A 174 -15.57 5.42 11.32
N ALA A 175 -16.10 6.42 12.03
CA ALA A 175 -17.51 6.81 11.93
C ALA A 175 -17.82 7.35 10.52
N LEU A 176 -16.98 8.25 10.00
CA LEU A 176 -17.11 8.81 8.65
C LEU A 176 -17.08 7.71 7.58
N ALA A 177 -16.15 6.75 7.68
CA ALA A 177 -16.09 5.61 6.78
C ALA A 177 -17.41 4.83 6.77
N SER A 178 -18.03 4.66 7.94
CA SER A 178 -19.30 3.94 8.08
C SER A 178 -20.49 4.71 7.52
N GLU A 179 -20.52 6.02 7.71
CA GLU A 179 -21.56 6.91 7.15
C GLU A 179 -21.45 7.00 5.61
N LEU A 180 -20.23 7.14 5.08
CA LEU A 180 -19.98 7.11 3.63
C LEU A 180 -20.43 5.78 3.02
N ARG A 181 -20.07 4.64 3.63
CA ARG A 181 -20.52 3.32 3.17
C ARG A 181 -22.05 3.19 3.20
N ALA A 182 -22.73 3.78 4.19
CA ALA A 182 -24.19 3.76 4.25
C ALA A 182 -24.85 4.51 3.06
N GLN A 183 -24.13 5.46 2.46
CA GLN A 183 -24.54 6.16 1.23
C GLN A 183 -23.96 5.54 -0.05
N GLY A 184 -23.34 4.36 0.03
CA GLY A 184 -22.73 3.70 -1.12
C GLY A 184 -21.43 4.35 -1.60
N ILE A 185 -20.76 5.12 -0.73
CA ILE A 185 -19.47 5.75 -1.01
C ILE A 185 -18.35 4.96 -0.33
N SER A 186 -17.44 4.41 -1.14
CA SER A 186 -16.23 3.74 -0.65
C SER A 186 -15.19 4.77 -0.24
N LEU A 187 -14.79 4.76 1.04
CA LEU A 187 -13.69 5.58 1.53
C LEU A 187 -12.34 4.98 1.11
N VAL A 188 -11.47 5.86 0.62
CA VAL A 188 -10.16 5.52 0.07
C VAL A 188 -9.11 6.42 0.71
N LEU A 189 -8.02 5.81 1.19
CA LEU A 189 -6.89 6.52 1.78
C LEU A 189 -5.58 6.13 1.11
N ASP A 190 -4.58 6.97 1.30
CA ASP A 190 -3.18 6.63 1.06
C ASP A 190 -2.67 5.58 2.05
N PHE A 191 -1.85 4.67 1.54
CA PHE A 191 -1.01 3.78 2.31
C PHE A 191 0.43 4.05 1.90
N VAL A 192 1.02 5.04 2.58
CA VAL A 192 2.44 5.34 2.48
C VAL A 192 3.20 4.19 3.12
N PHE A 193 3.81 3.34 2.31
CA PHE A 193 4.43 2.11 2.79
C PHE A 193 5.88 1.99 2.39
N ASN A 194 6.37 2.86 1.50
CA ASN A 194 7.79 2.91 1.16
C ASN A 194 8.63 3.55 2.27
N HIS A 195 8.12 4.57 2.93
CA HIS A 195 8.87 5.39 3.88
C HIS A 195 8.00 5.84 5.06
N THR A 196 8.65 6.36 6.11
CA THR A 196 7.98 7.09 7.19
C THR A 196 8.66 8.44 7.36
N SER A 197 8.04 9.38 8.09
CA SER A 197 8.79 10.53 8.60
C SER A 197 9.94 10.09 9.51
N ASP A 198 10.96 10.93 9.66
CA ASP A 198 12.03 10.77 10.65
C ASP A 198 11.52 10.98 12.10
N GLU A 199 10.34 11.58 12.27
CA GLU A 199 9.61 11.69 13.55
C GLU A 199 8.75 10.46 13.90
N HIS A 200 8.62 9.49 13.00
CA HIS A 200 7.88 8.25 13.26
C HIS A 200 8.47 7.48 14.45
N GLU A 201 7.63 6.80 15.24
CA GLU A 201 8.09 6.05 16.43
C GLU A 201 9.24 5.08 16.10
N TRP A 202 9.19 4.44 14.94
CA TRP A 202 10.25 3.53 14.46
C TRP A 202 11.55 4.29 14.19
N ALA A 203 11.52 5.41 13.47
CA ALA A 203 12.69 6.24 13.22
C ALA A 203 13.27 6.82 14.52
N GLN A 204 12.43 7.30 15.44
CA GLN A 204 12.87 7.78 16.74
C GLN A 204 13.55 6.70 17.58
N LYS A 205 13.04 5.45 17.55
CA LYS A 205 13.72 4.32 18.20
C LYS A 205 15.03 3.94 17.51
N ALA A 206 15.11 4.06 16.18
CA ALA A 206 16.35 3.86 15.44
C ALA A 206 17.41 4.92 15.82
N ILE A 207 16.98 6.18 15.92
CA ILE A 207 17.80 7.32 16.39
C ILE A 207 18.28 7.09 17.82
N ALA A 208 17.43 6.55 18.69
CA ALA A 208 17.79 6.18 20.06
C ALA A 208 18.72 4.96 20.18
N GLY A 209 19.15 4.37 19.05
CA GLY A 209 20.10 3.26 19.03
C GLY A 209 19.48 1.88 19.21
N ASN A 210 18.16 1.73 19.03
CA ASN A 210 17.53 0.41 19.11
C ASN A 210 17.85 -0.40 17.84
N PRO A 211 18.59 -1.52 17.94
CA PRO A 211 19.06 -2.26 16.77
C PRO A 211 17.92 -2.86 15.93
N VAL A 212 16.79 -3.20 16.55
CA VAL A 212 15.62 -3.73 15.83
C VAL A 212 15.05 -2.68 14.89
N TYR A 213 14.93 -1.44 15.35
CA TYR A 213 14.38 -0.34 14.55
C TYR A 213 15.42 0.32 13.66
N GLN A 214 16.71 0.21 13.95
CA GLN A 214 17.75 0.59 12.99
C GLN A 214 17.67 -0.27 11.72
N ASP A 215 17.36 -1.57 11.86
CA ASP A 215 17.14 -2.47 10.73
C ASP A 215 15.76 -2.32 10.06
N TYR A 216 14.90 -1.41 10.56
CA TYR A 216 13.69 -1.00 9.83
C TYR A 216 14.00 -0.01 8.72
N TYR A 217 15.19 0.58 8.72
CA TYR A 217 15.65 1.53 7.72
C TYR A 217 16.99 1.09 7.14
N ARG A 218 17.45 1.78 6.11
CA ARG A 218 18.77 1.54 5.51
C ARG A 218 19.75 2.60 5.98
N ILE A 219 20.52 2.26 7.01
CA ILE A 219 21.46 3.14 7.71
C ILE A 219 22.90 2.71 7.42
N PHE A 220 23.75 3.63 6.98
CA PHE A 220 25.14 3.37 6.59
C PHE A 220 26.10 4.27 7.36
N PRO A 221 27.21 3.73 7.90
CA PRO A 221 28.15 4.52 8.70
C PRO A 221 28.96 5.54 7.88
N ASP A 222 29.05 5.34 6.57
CA ASP A 222 29.82 6.15 5.64
C ASP A 222 29.23 6.10 4.23
N ARG A 223 29.87 6.79 3.28
CA ARG A 223 29.44 6.89 1.89
C ARG A 223 29.81 5.70 1.02
N ASN A 224 30.61 4.73 1.48
CA ASN A 224 31.14 3.67 0.62
C ASN A 224 30.03 2.84 -0.04
N THR A 225 28.95 2.55 0.70
CA THR A 225 27.79 1.80 0.17
C THR A 225 26.79 2.72 -0.56
N PRO A 226 26.39 3.88 0.01
CA PRO A 226 25.58 4.88 -0.70
C PRO A 226 26.12 5.24 -2.09
N ASP A 227 27.43 5.50 -2.23
CA ASP A 227 28.06 5.87 -3.51
C ASP A 227 27.97 4.76 -4.57
N VAL A 228 27.91 3.49 -4.17
CA VAL A 228 27.74 2.36 -5.10
C VAL A 228 26.29 2.26 -5.57
N TYR A 229 25.32 2.55 -4.69
CA TYR A 229 23.91 2.60 -5.09
C TYR A 229 23.66 3.76 -6.06
N GLU A 230 24.08 4.98 -5.71
CA GLU A 230 23.81 6.20 -6.47
C GLU A 230 24.36 6.19 -7.91
N GLN A 231 25.29 5.29 -8.26
CA GLN A 231 25.70 5.07 -9.66
C GLN A 231 24.55 4.67 -10.60
N HIS A 232 23.44 4.19 -10.05
CA HIS A 232 22.31 3.66 -10.81
C HIS A 232 20.96 4.29 -10.45
N LEU A 233 20.90 5.11 -9.39
CA LEU A 233 19.63 5.69 -8.91
C LEU A 233 19.26 6.95 -9.68
N ARG A 234 17.95 7.17 -9.83
CA ARG A 234 17.39 8.43 -10.31
C ARG A 234 17.17 9.37 -9.12
N GLU A 235 17.48 10.65 -9.30
CA GLU A 235 17.13 11.69 -8.33
C GLU A 235 15.66 12.07 -8.53
N ILE A 236 14.84 11.92 -7.47
CA ILE A 236 13.41 12.28 -7.51
C ILE A 236 13.24 13.78 -7.24
N PHE A 237 13.89 14.29 -6.19
CA PHE A 237 13.88 15.71 -5.81
C PHE A 237 15.31 16.28 -5.77
N PRO A 238 15.95 16.50 -6.93
CA PRO A 238 17.34 17.00 -6.99
C PRO A 238 17.52 18.41 -6.40
N ASP A 239 16.44 19.19 -6.31
CA ASP A 239 16.45 20.53 -5.67
C ASP A 239 16.50 20.45 -4.13
N GLU A 240 16.09 19.33 -3.53
CA GLU A 240 16.09 19.08 -2.08
C GLU A 240 17.46 18.58 -1.62
N HIS A 241 17.94 17.48 -2.20
CA HIS A 241 19.26 16.92 -1.92
C HIS A 241 19.80 16.12 -3.12
N PRO A 242 21.13 16.02 -3.29
CA PRO A 242 21.71 15.13 -4.28
C PRO A 242 21.46 13.66 -3.91
N GLY A 243 21.34 12.81 -4.93
CA GLY A 243 21.23 11.37 -4.76
C GLY A 243 19.97 10.92 -4.01
N ALA A 244 20.12 9.85 -3.20
CA ALA A 244 19.03 9.22 -2.46
C ALA A 244 19.40 8.93 -0.99
N PHE A 245 20.42 9.62 -0.47
CA PHE A 245 20.90 9.42 0.89
C PHE A 245 21.24 10.73 1.57
N THR A 246 20.74 10.91 2.78
CA THR A 246 20.99 12.10 3.60
C THR A 246 21.74 11.74 4.87
N PHE A 247 22.65 12.62 5.30
CA PHE A 247 23.40 12.41 6.55
C PHE A 247 22.58 12.88 7.74
N ASN A 248 22.40 12.01 8.74
CA ASN A 248 21.74 12.35 9.99
C ASN A 248 22.76 12.59 11.11
N ASP A 249 22.89 13.85 11.54
CA ASP A 249 23.84 14.25 12.57
C ASP A 249 23.60 13.61 13.94
N LYS A 250 22.34 13.25 14.28
CA LYS A 250 21.99 12.69 15.60
C LYS A 250 22.59 11.31 15.81
N ILE A 251 22.72 10.52 14.75
CA ILE A 251 23.32 9.17 14.78
C ILE A 251 24.63 9.05 14.03
N GLY A 252 25.07 10.11 13.34
CA GLY A 252 26.35 10.14 12.61
C GLY A 252 26.41 9.13 11.47
N ALA A 253 25.31 8.96 10.73
CA ALA A 253 25.16 7.97 9.68
C ALA A 253 24.34 8.49 8.50
N TRP A 254 24.51 7.88 7.33
CA TRP A 254 23.74 8.13 6.12
C TRP A 254 22.49 7.26 6.09
N ILE A 255 21.35 7.85 5.77
CA ILE A 255 20.05 7.19 5.71
C ILE A 255 19.55 7.21 4.27
N TRP A 256 18.95 6.11 3.81
CA TRP A 256 18.25 6.09 2.54
C TRP A 256 16.99 6.96 2.62
N THR A 257 16.96 8.02 1.81
CA THR A 257 15.86 8.98 1.68
C THR A 257 15.66 9.26 0.19
N THR A 258 14.80 8.47 -0.47
CA THR A 258 14.53 8.62 -1.91
C THR A 258 13.82 9.94 -2.24
N PHE A 259 13.02 10.45 -1.30
CA PHE A 259 12.20 11.64 -1.44
C PHE A 259 12.81 12.81 -0.65
N HIS A 260 12.10 13.36 0.35
CA HIS A 260 12.66 14.38 1.22
C HIS A 260 13.60 13.79 2.28
N SER A 261 14.49 14.64 2.82
CA SER A 261 15.43 14.26 3.88
C SER A 261 14.76 13.76 5.17
N TYR A 262 13.52 14.19 5.41
CA TYR A 262 12.68 13.74 6.52
C TYR A 262 11.82 12.51 6.18
N GLN A 263 11.92 11.91 4.99
CA GLN A 263 11.22 10.69 4.59
C GLN A 263 12.20 9.52 4.48
N TRP A 264 12.23 8.67 5.50
CA TRP A 264 13.17 7.55 5.60
C TRP A 264 12.59 6.28 4.99
N ASP A 265 13.26 5.75 3.97
CA ASP A 265 12.86 4.51 3.29
C ASP A 265 12.92 3.30 4.23
N LEU A 266 11.82 2.56 4.28
CA LEU A 266 11.68 1.32 5.04
C LEU A 266 12.45 0.17 4.37
N ASN A 267 13.10 -0.65 5.19
CA ASN A 267 13.94 -1.76 4.75
C ASN A 267 13.13 -3.05 4.58
N TYR A 268 12.51 -3.25 3.43
CA TYR A 268 11.70 -4.46 3.17
C TYR A 268 12.49 -5.76 3.03
N ASN A 269 13.82 -5.74 2.99
CA ASN A 269 14.62 -6.96 3.13
C ASN A 269 14.47 -7.57 4.55
N ASN A 270 14.05 -6.77 5.52
CA ASN A 270 13.69 -7.20 6.86
C ASN A 270 12.20 -7.64 6.91
N PRO A 271 11.90 -8.93 7.14
CA PRO A 271 10.52 -9.42 7.20
C PRO A 271 9.70 -8.79 8.35
N ALA A 272 10.34 -8.26 9.40
CA ALA A 272 9.64 -7.55 10.46
C ALA A 272 8.97 -6.26 9.95
N VAL A 273 9.57 -5.58 8.97
CA VAL A 273 8.99 -4.38 8.33
C VAL A 273 7.73 -4.76 7.56
N PHE A 274 7.78 -5.83 6.76
CA PHE A 274 6.59 -6.35 6.06
C PHE A 274 5.45 -6.67 7.03
N ILE A 275 5.75 -7.34 8.14
CA ILE A 275 4.75 -7.68 9.15
C ILE A 275 4.17 -6.43 9.81
N SER A 276 5.01 -5.47 10.18
CA SER A 276 4.56 -4.22 10.79
C SER A 276 3.64 -3.43 9.85
N MET A 277 4.03 -3.25 8.59
CA MET A 277 3.19 -2.59 7.59
C MET A 277 1.93 -3.40 7.26
N ALA A 278 1.97 -4.73 7.29
CA ALA A 278 0.76 -5.56 7.16
C ALA A 278 -0.22 -5.31 8.32
N LYS A 279 0.28 -5.08 9.54
CA LYS A 279 -0.55 -4.70 10.70
C LYS A 279 -1.12 -3.29 10.54
N GLU A 280 -0.40 -2.35 9.93
CA GLU A 280 -0.92 -1.00 9.59
C GLU A 280 -2.04 -1.08 8.55
N MET A 281 -1.81 -1.84 7.48
CA MET A 281 -2.81 -2.08 6.43
C MET A 281 -4.10 -2.71 6.98
N LEU A 282 -3.99 -3.78 7.77
CA LEU A 282 -5.17 -4.46 8.36
C LEU A 282 -5.88 -3.60 9.40
N PHE A 283 -5.17 -2.68 10.05
CA PHE A 283 -5.81 -1.70 10.91
C PHE A 283 -6.69 -0.73 10.13
N LEU A 284 -6.18 -0.16 9.03
CA LEU A 284 -6.98 0.67 8.14
C LEU A 284 -8.16 -0.12 7.56
N ALA A 285 -7.95 -1.39 7.23
CA ALA A 285 -9.03 -2.27 6.78
C ALA A 285 -10.13 -2.43 7.84
N ASN A 286 -9.77 -2.54 9.13
CA ASN A 286 -10.72 -2.65 10.24
C ASN A 286 -11.33 -1.31 10.66
N ALA A 287 -10.72 -0.18 10.30
CA ALA A 287 -11.33 1.14 10.39
C ALA A 287 -12.36 1.41 9.26
N GLY A 288 -12.49 0.47 8.32
CA GLY A 288 -13.53 0.49 7.28
C GLY A 288 -13.11 1.15 5.97
N ILE A 289 -11.80 1.32 5.75
CA ILE A 289 -11.24 1.74 4.47
C ILE A 289 -11.31 0.56 3.50
N VAL A 290 -11.80 0.83 2.29
CA VAL A 290 -12.09 -0.21 1.28
C VAL A 290 -11.08 -0.19 0.14
N VAL A 291 -10.44 0.95 -0.12
CA VAL A 291 -9.36 1.04 -1.12
C VAL A 291 -8.16 1.74 -0.50
N LEU A 292 -6.96 1.17 -0.72
CA LEU A 292 -5.70 1.84 -0.38
C LEU A 292 -4.98 2.26 -1.66
N ARG A 293 -4.64 3.55 -1.76
CA ARG A 293 -3.64 4.04 -2.73
C ARG A 293 -2.28 3.63 -2.19
N LEU A 294 -1.62 2.68 -2.85
CA LEU A 294 -0.26 2.31 -2.50
C LEU A 294 0.68 3.35 -3.07
N ASP A 295 1.27 4.15 -2.19
CA ASP A 295 2.17 5.24 -2.55
C ASP A 295 3.58 4.72 -2.83
N ALA A 296 4.23 5.23 -3.88
CA ALA A 296 5.63 4.94 -4.18
C ALA A 296 5.94 3.44 -4.35
N VAL A 297 5.03 2.67 -4.98
CA VAL A 297 5.15 1.21 -5.13
C VAL A 297 6.45 0.74 -5.78
N ALA A 298 7.02 1.56 -6.66
CA ALA A 298 8.23 1.22 -7.40
C ALA A 298 9.47 1.12 -6.51
N PHE A 299 9.46 1.78 -5.35
CA PHE A 299 10.67 2.02 -4.57
C PHE A 299 10.87 1.02 -3.42
N THR A 300 9.92 0.13 -3.16
CA THR A 300 9.93 -0.67 -1.91
C THR A 300 10.99 -1.77 -1.84
N TRP A 301 11.79 -1.98 -2.89
CA TRP A 301 12.88 -2.95 -2.86
C TRP A 301 14.17 -2.38 -3.45
N LYS A 302 15.31 -2.63 -2.78
CA LYS A 302 16.60 -2.06 -3.18
C LYS A 302 17.64 -3.15 -3.41
N GLN A 303 18.30 -3.11 -4.57
CA GLN A 303 19.32 -4.09 -4.96
C GLN A 303 20.52 -3.38 -5.61
N PHE A 304 21.73 -3.85 -5.30
CA PHE A 304 22.94 -3.29 -5.92
C PHE A 304 22.93 -3.45 -7.44
N GLY A 305 23.43 -2.43 -8.14
CA GLY A 305 23.57 -2.44 -9.60
C GLY A 305 22.26 -2.25 -10.37
N THR A 306 21.17 -1.86 -9.69
CA THR A 306 19.87 -1.60 -10.31
C THR A 306 19.39 -0.19 -9.97
N THR A 307 18.34 0.27 -10.66
CA THR A 307 17.68 1.55 -10.37
C THR A 307 16.94 1.57 -9.04
N CYS A 308 16.75 0.40 -8.40
CA CYS A 308 15.88 0.24 -7.23
C CYS A 308 14.44 0.74 -7.46
N GLU A 309 13.99 0.71 -8.73
CA GLU A 309 12.63 1.02 -9.17
C GLU A 309 12.04 -0.21 -9.85
N SER A 310 10.80 -0.58 -9.50
CA SER A 310 10.02 -1.67 -10.12
C SER A 310 10.74 -3.02 -10.20
N LEU A 311 11.53 -3.33 -9.17
CA LEU A 311 12.17 -4.65 -9.07
C LEU A 311 11.11 -5.75 -8.89
N PRO A 312 11.36 -6.99 -9.36
CA PRO A 312 10.42 -8.10 -9.20
C PRO A 312 9.96 -8.31 -7.75
N GLU A 313 10.83 -8.08 -6.77
CA GLU A 313 10.53 -8.20 -5.36
C GLU A 313 9.57 -7.13 -4.84
N ALA A 314 9.54 -5.93 -5.44
CA ALA A 314 8.55 -4.91 -5.11
C ALA A 314 7.13 -5.37 -5.51
N HIS A 315 6.98 -5.95 -6.70
CA HIS A 315 5.72 -6.58 -7.13
C HIS A 315 5.32 -7.73 -6.20
N LEU A 316 6.26 -8.62 -5.85
CA LEU A 316 6.01 -9.73 -4.93
C LEU A 316 5.57 -9.24 -3.55
N LEU A 317 6.13 -8.15 -3.04
CA LEU A 317 5.73 -7.55 -1.77
C LEU A 317 4.25 -7.14 -1.77
N ILE A 318 3.81 -6.45 -2.83
CA ILE A 318 2.41 -6.01 -3.00
C ILE A 318 1.49 -7.23 -3.15
N GLN A 319 1.92 -8.24 -3.92
CA GLN A 319 1.19 -9.49 -4.05
C GLN A 319 1.05 -10.25 -2.72
N ALA A 320 2.05 -10.17 -1.83
CA ALA A 320 1.96 -10.71 -0.49
C ALA A 320 0.93 -9.93 0.35
N TYR A 321 0.94 -8.60 0.33
CA TYR A 321 -0.08 -7.78 1.00
C TYR A 321 -1.49 -8.09 0.48
N ASN A 322 -1.65 -8.27 -0.83
CA ASN A 322 -2.92 -8.65 -1.43
C ASN A 322 -3.35 -10.03 -0.91
N ALA A 323 -2.46 -11.01 -0.86
CA ALA A 323 -2.79 -12.31 -0.28
C ALA A 323 -3.16 -12.22 1.22
N VAL A 324 -2.56 -11.28 1.97
CA VAL A 324 -2.94 -10.99 3.37
C VAL A 324 -4.37 -10.44 3.46
N THR A 325 -4.75 -9.47 2.62
CA THR A 325 -6.11 -8.91 2.63
C THR A 325 -7.14 -9.95 2.18
N GLN A 326 -6.82 -10.80 1.19
CA GLN A 326 -7.69 -11.91 0.80
C GLN A 326 -7.95 -12.94 1.92
N ILE A 327 -7.10 -12.97 2.97
CA ILE A 327 -7.33 -13.81 4.15
C ILE A 327 -8.18 -13.10 5.21
N ALA A 328 -7.83 -11.85 5.56
CA ALA A 328 -8.40 -11.16 6.72
C ALA A 328 -9.37 -10.01 6.42
N ALA A 329 -9.33 -9.40 5.24
CA ALA A 329 -10.20 -8.30 4.83
C ALA A 329 -10.44 -8.28 3.30
N PRO A 330 -11.13 -9.30 2.72
CA PRO A 330 -11.33 -9.40 1.27
C PRO A 330 -12.02 -8.22 0.59
N ALA A 331 -12.74 -7.37 1.33
CA ALA A 331 -13.34 -6.17 0.77
C ALA A 331 -12.29 -5.15 0.28
N MET A 332 -11.06 -5.21 0.81
CA MET A 332 -10.01 -4.25 0.50
C MET A 332 -9.41 -4.47 -0.90
N VAL A 333 -9.31 -3.37 -1.64
CA VAL A 333 -8.75 -3.29 -2.99
C VAL A 333 -7.55 -2.35 -3.00
N PHE A 334 -6.53 -2.63 -3.81
CA PHE A 334 -5.37 -1.75 -3.96
C PHE A 334 -5.44 -0.94 -5.25
N LYS A 335 -5.09 0.34 -5.11
CA LYS A 335 -4.86 1.29 -6.20
C LYS A 335 -3.36 1.56 -6.28
N SER A 336 -2.70 1.07 -7.32
CA SER A 336 -1.29 1.38 -7.59
C SER A 336 -1.14 2.85 -7.96
N GLU A 337 -0.14 3.49 -7.36
CA GLU A 337 0.44 4.72 -7.86
C GLU A 337 1.88 4.44 -8.31
N ALA A 338 2.06 4.39 -9.63
CA ALA A 338 3.36 4.19 -10.26
C ALA A 338 3.50 5.24 -11.38
N ILE A 339 4.29 6.29 -11.13
CA ILE A 339 4.59 7.34 -12.12
C ILE A 339 5.94 7.02 -12.75
N VAL A 340 5.93 5.97 -13.57
CA VAL A 340 7.10 5.40 -14.27
C VAL A 340 6.75 5.20 -15.75
N HIS A 341 7.68 4.64 -16.52
CA HIS A 341 7.44 4.26 -17.91
C HIS A 341 6.15 3.43 -18.06
N PRO A 342 5.30 3.63 -19.09
CA PRO A 342 4.01 2.95 -19.22
C PRO A 342 4.06 1.41 -19.13
N ASP A 343 5.12 0.80 -19.68
CA ASP A 343 5.32 -0.66 -19.59
C ASP A 343 5.57 -1.15 -18.17
N GLU A 344 6.17 -0.32 -17.30
CA GLU A 344 6.33 -0.63 -15.87
C GLU A 344 5.00 -0.43 -15.12
N VAL A 345 4.24 0.63 -15.44
CA VAL A 345 2.92 0.88 -14.83
C VAL A 345 1.99 -0.32 -15.02
N ALA A 346 1.95 -0.88 -16.24
CA ALA A 346 1.09 -2.02 -16.56
C ALA A 346 1.38 -3.28 -15.73
N LYS A 347 2.62 -3.46 -15.24
CA LYS A 347 3.02 -4.66 -14.48
C LYS A 347 2.39 -4.72 -13.08
N TYR A 348 2.02 -3.59 -12.50
CA TYR A 348 1.34 -3.55 -11.19
C TYR A 348 -0.13 -3.96 -11.25
N ILE A 349 -0.70 -4.08 -12.46
CA ILE A 349 -2.14 -4.24 -12.70
C ILE A 349 -2.49 -5.71 -12.83
N ASP A 350 -2.72 -6.35 -11.69
CA ASP A 350 -3.10 -7.76 -11.61
C ASP A 350 -4.09 -7.98 -10.46
N PRO A 351 -5.05 -8.92 -10.57
CA PRO A 351 -6.00 -9.23 -9.48
C PRO A 351 -5.31 -9.69 -8.19
N GLY A 352 -4.14 -10.31 -8.34
CA GLY A 352 -3.28 -10.70 -7.23
C GLY A 352 -2.39 -9.56 -6.71
N GLU A 353 -2.30 -8.42 -7.40
CA GLU A 353 -1.42 -7.31 -7.01
C GLU A 353 -2.26 -6.07 -6.73
N CYS A 354 -2.31 -5.10 -7.65
CA CYS A 354 -3.24 -3.96 -7.58
C CYS A 354 -4.36 -4.13 -8.60
N GLN A 355 -5.59 -4.19 -8.12
CA GLN A 355 -6.77 -4.32 -8.98
C GLN A 355 -7.14 -2.97 -9.62
N LEU A 356 -6.73 -1.86 -9.02
CA LEU A 356 -6.84 -0.51 -9.55
C LEU A 356 -5.45 0.06 -9.82
N SER A 357 -5.33 0.92 -10.82
CA SER A 357 -4.10 1.68 -11.06
C SER A 357 -4.41 3.03 -11.67
N TYR A 358 -3.69 4.08 -11.29
CA TYR A 358 -3.77 5.34 -12.02
C TYR A 358 -3.36 5.15 -13.48
N ASN A 359 -4.01 5.88 -14.40
CA ASN A 359 -3.64 5.89 -15.82
C ASN A 359 -2.91 7.19 -16.19
N PRO A 360 -1.61 7.36 -15.80
CA PRO A 360 -0.89 8.59 -16.04
C PRO A 360 -0.69 8.87 -17.53
N LEU A 361 -0.53 7.83 -18.35
CA LEU A 361 -0.38 7.98 -19.81
C LEU A 361 -1.62 8.63 -20.43
N LEU A 362 -2.82 8.16 -20.10
CA LEU A 362 -4.05 8.80 -20.58
C LEU A 362 -4.16 10.26 -20.11
N MET A 363 -3.87 10.52 -18.82
CA MET A 363 -3.92 11.87 -18.26
C MET A 363 -2.97 12.82 -18.99
N ALA A 364 -1.69 12.45 -19.13
CA ALA A 364 -0.68 13.25 -19.81
C ALA A 364 -1.06 13.49 -21.28
N LEU A 365 -1.57 12.46 -21.98
CA LEU A 365 -1.94 12.58 -23.38
C LEU A 365 -3.19 13.42 -23.62
N ILE A 366 -4.11 13.53 -22.66
CA ILE A 366 -5.20 14.52 -22.71
C ILE A 366 -4.62 15.94 -22.78
N TRP A 367 -3.67 16.27 -21.91
CA TRP A 367 -3.02 17.60 -21.90
C TRP A 367 -2.16 17.85 -23.13
N ASN A 368 -1.40 16.85 -23.59
CA ASN A 368 -0.65 16.92 -24.84
C ASN A 368 -1.57 17.18 -26.05
N THR A 369 -2.68 16.44 -26.15
CA THR A 369 -3.64 16.58 -27.25
C THR A 369 -4.30 17.96 -27.22
N LEU A 370 -4.63 18.48 -26.04
CA LEU A 370 -5.15 19.84 -25.89
C LEU A 370 -4.13 20.90 -26.36
N ALA A 371 -2.83 20.71 -26.11
CA ALA A 371 -1.80 21.64 -26.54
C ALA A 371 -1.54 21.57 -28.05
N THR A 372 -1.29 20.37 -28.57
CA THR A 372 -0.88 20.12 -29.96
C THR A 372 -2.03 20.14 -30.96
N ARG A 373 -3.27 19.95 -30.49
CA ARG A 373 -4.49 19.73 -31.30
C ARG A 373 -4.37 18.51 -32.22
N ASN A 374 -3.47 17.59 -31.89
CA ASN A 374 -3.24 16.35 -32.60
C ASN A 374 -3.48 15.17 -31.66
N THR A 375 -4.30 14.21 -32.10
CA THR A 375 -4.70 13.05 -31.30
C THR A 375 -3.84 11.82 -31.57
N ASN A 376 -2.76 11.91 -32.37
CA ASN A 376 -1.95 10.76 -32.78
C ASN A 376 -1.46 9.91 -31.59
N LEU A 377 -0.77 10.50 -30.62
CA LEU A 377 -0.24 9.79 -29.45
C LEU A 377 -1.37 9.23 -28.58
N LEU A 378 -2.46 9.99 -28.40
CA LEU A 378 -3.62 9.53 -27.65
C LEU A 378 -4.28 8.30 -28.31
N VAL A 379 -4.44 8.32 -29.63
CA VAL A 379 -5.01 7.18 -30.38
C VAL A 379 -4.12 5.96 -30.27
N GLN A 380 -2.80 6.12 -30.41
CA GLN A 380 -1.82 5.04 -30.26
C GLN A 380 -1.85 4.43 -28.86
N ALA A 381 -1.78 5.26 -27.81
CA ALA A 381 -1.87 4.79 -26.42
C ALA A 381 -3.18 4.04 -26.12
N LEU A 382 -4.32 4.53 -26.64
CA LEU A 382 -5.60 3.86 -26.48
C LEU A 382 -5.65 2.50 -27.21
N GLN A 383 -4.96 2.36 -28.35
CA GLN A 383 -4.91 1.13 -29.12
C GLN A 383 -3.96 0.09 -28.52
N GLU A 384 -2.80 0.53 -28.02
CA GLU A 384 -1.70 -0.36 -27.68
C GLU A 384 -1.57 -0.60 -26.17
N ARG A 385 -1.89 0.40 -25.33
CA ARG A 385 -1.55 0.41 -23.90
C ARG A 385 -2.76 0.49 -22.96
N PHE A 386 -3.98 0.67 -23.48
CA PHE A 386 -5.19 0.74 -22.65
C PHE A 386 -5.67 -0.62 -22.14
N LYS A 387 -5.39 -1.70 -22.87
CA LYS A 387 -5.83 -3.05 -22.50
C LYS A 387 -5.02 -3.57 -21.31
N ILE A 388 -5.72 -3.89 -20.23
CA ILE A 388 -5.17 -4.49 -18.99
C ILE A 388 -5.85 -5.82 -18.68
N ASN A 389 -5.50 -6.44 -17.54
CA ASN A 389 -6.17 -7.63 -17.04
C ASN A 389 -7.69 -7.38 -16.92
N PRO A 390 -8.57 -8.28 -17.41
CA PRO A 390 -10.01 -8.07 -17.45
C PRO A 390 -10.67 -7.97 -16.07
N TYR A 391 -9.99 -8.36 -14.99
CA TYR A 391 -10.48 -8.24 -13.60
C TYR A 391 -9.87 -7.04 -12.86
N CYS A 392 -9.24 -6.11 -13.58
CA CYS A 392 -8.66 -4.89 -13.04
C CYS A 392 -9.25 -3.66 -13.75
N SER A 393 -9.05 -2.47 -13.18
CA SER A 393 -9.54 -1.22 -13.78
C SER A 393 -8.50 -0.11 -13.71
N TRP A 394 -8.46 0.70 -14.76
CA TRP A 394 -7.80 1.99 -14.70
C TRP A 394 -8.62 2.97 -13.85
N VAL A 395 -7.93 3.77 -13.05
CA VAL A 395 -8.44 5.01 -12.47
C VAL A 395 -8.04 6.12 -13.43
N ASN A 396 -8.95 6.43 -14.37
CA ASN A 396 -8.75 7.50 -15.34
C ASN A 396 -9.04 8.85 -14.69
N TYR A 397 -8.15 9.82 -14.87
CA TYR A 397 -8.22 11.12 -14.23
C TYR A 397 -7.73 12.23 -15.16
N VAL A 398 -8.09 13.47 -14.85
CA VAL A 398 -7.67 14.67 -15.61
C VAL A 398 -6.54 15.41 -14.89
N ARG A 399 -6.60 15.48 -13.56
CA ARG A 399 -5.59 16.06 -12.67
C ARG A 399 -5.53 15.28 -11.36
N GLY A 400 -4.35 15.25 -10.76
CA GLY A 400 -4.11 14.78 -9.40
C GLY A 400 -3.67 15.95 -8.51
N HIS A 401 -3.25 15.62 -7.28
CA HIS A 401 -2.61 16.59 -6.39
C HIS A 401 -1.19 16.96 -6.86
N ASP A 402 -0.48 16.00 -7.46
CA ASP A 402 0.86 16.19 -8.04
C ASP A 402 0.87 17.04 -9.32
N ASP A 403 2.07 17.35 -9.76
CA ASP A 403 2.36 17.95 -11.05
C ASP A 403 1.99 17.03 -12.23
N ILE A 404 2.33 17.44 -13.46
CA ILE A 404 2.09 16.64 -14.67
C ILE A 404 3.44 16.17 -15.20
N GLY A 405 3.76 14.91 -14.95
CA GLY A 405 4.84 14.22 -15.64
C GLY A 405 4.45 13.88 -17.08
N TRP A 406 5.30 14.21 -18.04
CA TRP A 406 5.14 13.84 -19.46
C TRP A 406 5.62 12.41 -19.72
N THR A 407 5.02 11.45 -19.03
CA THR A 407 5.46 10.03 -18.97
C THR A 407 5.02 9.20 -20.18
N PHE A 408 4.94 9.79 -21.37
CA PHE A 408 4.80 9.00 -22.60
C PHE A 408 6.15 8.40 -22.98
N SER A 409 6.11 7.29 -23.72
CA SER A 409 7.30 6.54 -24.13
C SER A 409 8.02 7.28 -25.26
N ASP A 410 9.35 7.34 -25.23
CA ASP A 410 10.15 7.91 -26.33
C ASP A 410 10.10 7.02 -27.58
N GLU A 411 9.70 5.76 -27.41
CA GLU A 411 9.50 4.78 -28.49
C GLU A 411 8.15 4.94 -29.22
N ASP A 412 7.19 5.65 -28.63
CA ASP A 412 5.85 5.91 -29.17
C ASP A 412 5.83 7.10 -30.14
#